data_AF-A0A2H3IS26-F1
#
_entry.id   AF-A0A2H3IS26-F1
#
_cell.length_a   1.000
_cell.length_b   1.000
_cell.length_c   1.000
_cell.angle_alpha   90.00
_cell.angle_beta   90.00
_cell.angle_gamma   90.00
#
_symmetry.space_group_name_H-M   'P 1'
#
loop_
_entity.id
_entity.type
_entity.pdbx_description
1 polymer ?
#
loop_
_entity_poly.entity_id
_entity_poly.type
_entity_poly.pdbx_seq_one_letter_code
_entity_poly.pdbx_strand_id
1 'polypeptide(L)'
;MFKKALFPALLQLAEQIQSVSASPYQNRVLEQGSVFPAPAEYGTWQVAWYANDYAADMVYIQTGNPSLGNVQVEVASSGYGYDYLTLDTNTVFLPGSNGVWQLADYDRDGSLDLIYIQNRNTASGKVEVNVASGASNYKTLTLQTQTVFDAQINGRWQMIDYDGDGSLDLVYIQNSNTASNKVEIKVASGASSFKTLTNDITTSFSIGNDGTWQIVNYANNGNMDLAYIQNINTSSGYVEVTIVSGASGYQTTVQSVATTFSVEDNGTWQMIDWDNDGLLDLVYLKVQDTPGTVEIHVASGYDYSLDY
;
A
#
# COMPACT_ATOMS: atom_id res chain seq x y z
N MET A 1 29.35 -28.62 39.71
CA MET A 1 28.01 -28.07 39.98
C MET A 1 27.81 -26.86 39.07
N PHE A 2 27.02 -27.01 38.01
CA PHE A 2 26.60 -25.91 37.15
C PHE A 2 25.42 -25.16 37.79
N LYS A 3 25.53 -23.84 37.97
CA LYS A 3 24.39 -22.91 38.00
C LYS A 3 24.77 -21.75 37.07
N LYS A 4 24.50 -21.93 35.77
CA LYS A 4 23.37 -21.35 35.01
C LYS A 4 23.43 -19.82 34.96
N ALA A 5 24.15 -19.35 33.95
CA ALA A 5 23.91 -18.07 33.28
C ALA A 5 22.48 -18.10 32.70
N LEU A 6 21.66 -17.12 33.05
CA LEU A 6 20.33 -16.93 32.47
C LEU A 6 19.87 -15.47 32.45
N PHE A 7 20.78 -14.52 32.65
CA PHE A 7 20.46 -13.09 32.74
C PHE A 7 20.83 -12.20 31.54
N PRO A 8 21.70 -12.57 30.56
CA PRO A 8 21.91 -11.69 29.40
C PRO A 8 20.85 -11.86 28.30
N ALA A 9 20.20 -13.03 28.19
CA ALA A 9 19.29 -13.32 27.08
C ALA A 9 17.91 -12.64 27.19
N LEU A 10 17.45 -12.34 28.41
CA LEU A 10 16.18 -11.60 28.60
C LEU A 10 16.32 -10.10 28.31
N LEU A 11 17.51 -9.53 28.46
CA LEU A 11 17.71 -8.10 28.17
C LEU A 11 17.83 -7.85 26.66
N GLN A 12 18.39 -8.81 25.91
CA GLN A 12 18.51 -8.73 24.45
C GLN A 12 17.19 -9.00 23.71
N LEU A 13 16.20 -9.64 24.34
CA LEU A 13 14.84 -9.74 23.81
C LEU A 13 14.00 -8.47 24.06
N ALA A 14 14.35 -7.64 25.04
CA ALA A 14 13.59 -6.43 25.37
C ALA A 14 13.89 -5.26 24.42
N GLU A 15 15.02 -5.29 23.71
CA GLU A 15 15.41 -4.25 22.73
C GLU A 15 14.83 -4.50 21.31
N GLN A 16 14.13 -5.62 21.09
CA GLN A 16 13.59 -6.00 19.78
C GLN A 16 12.06 -6.06 19.71
N ILE A 17 11.39 -5.75 20.82
CA ILE A 17 9.93 -5.59 20.85
C ILE A 17 9.68 -4.11 20.66
N GLN A 18 9.34 -3.69 19.44
CA GLN A 18 8.52 -2.51 19.28
C GLN A 18 7.29 -2.78 20.15
N SER A 19 7.14 -2.02 21.24
CA SER A 19 6.04 -2.21 22.18
C SER A 19 4.75 -2.18 21.37
N VAL A 20 3.99 -3.28 21.39
CA VAL A 20 2.66 -3.32 20.78
C VAL A 20 1.90 -2.14 21.34
N SER A 21 1.64 -1.16 20.49
CA SER A 21 0.85 0.01 20.82
C SER A 21 -0.55 -0.49 21.21
N ALA A 22 -1.00 -0.09 22.40
CA ALA A 22 -2.31 -0.53 22.88
C ALA A 22 -3.43 0.17 22.10
N SER A 23 -3.15 1.33 21.51
CA SER A 23 -4.15 2.17 20.85
C SER A 23 -3.54 3.05 19.74
N PRO A 24 -3.00 2.48 18.65
CA PRO A 24 -2.60 3.28 17.49
C PRO A 24 -3.84 3.78 16.74
N TYR A 25 -3.67 4.78 15.89
CA TYR A 25 -4.72 5.35 15.01
C TYR A 25 -5.91 5.98 15.76
N GLN A 26 -5.71 6.41 17.01
CA GLN A 26 -6.75 7.09 17.79
C GLN A 26 -6.72 8.61 17.65
N ASN A 27 -5.61 9.18 17.15
CA ASN A 27 -5.42 10.62 17.01
C ASN A 27 -5.37 11.00 15.54
N ARG A 28 -6.31 11.84 15.09
CA ARG A 28 -6.29 12.46 13.77
C ARG A 28 -5.30 13.62 13.79
N VAL A 29 -4.23 13.49 13.02
CA VAL A 29 -3.15 14.48 12.95
C VAL A 29 -3.28 15.40 11.73
N LEU A 30 -4.07 14.99 10.73
CA LEU A 30 -4.38 15.80 9.56
C LEU A 30 -5.80 15.51 9.05
N GLU A 31 -6.55 16.57 8.73
CA GLU A 31 -7.81 16.50 7.98
C GLU A 31 -7.97 17.80 7.17
N GLN A 32 -7.86 17.70 5.84
CA GLN A 32 -8.00 18.88 4.98
C GLN A 32 -8.31 18.53 3.53
N GLY A 33 -8.81 19.52 2.79
CA GLY A 33 -8.91 19.46 1.33
C GLY A 33 -7.54 19.51 0.63
N SER A 34 -7.58 19.28 -0.68
CA SER A 34 -6.44 19.36 -1.57
C SER A 34 -6.78 20.15 -2.82
N VAL A 35 -5.79 20.34 -3.69
CA VAL A 35 -5.95 20.93 -5.02
C VAL A 35 -6.87 20.14 -5.96
N PHE A 36 -7.12 18.86 -5.67
CA PHE A 36 -7.89 17.99 -6.55
C PHE A 36 -9.40 18.19 -6.37
N PRO A 37 -10.16 18.42 -7.44
CA PRO A 37 -11.62 18.49 -7.36
C PRO A 37 -12.21 17.12 -7.05
N ALA A 38 -13.29 17.09 -6.26
CA ALA A 38 -14.10 15.89 -6.04
C ALA A 38 -15.46 16.00 -6.78
N PRO A 39 -16.02 14.90 -7.30
CA PRO A 39 -15.51 13.53 -7.18
C PRO A 39 -14.37 13.21 -8.16
N ALA A 40 -13.39 12.43 -7.71
CA ALA A 40 -12.20 12.04 -8.48
C ALA A 40 -12.09 10.51 -8.68
N GLU A 41 -13.05 9.95 -9.41
CA GLU A 41 -13.29 8.50 -9.49
C GLU A 41 -12.61 7.80 -10.67
N TYR A 42 -12.11 8.56 -11.65
CA TYR A 42 -11.60 8.00 -12.91
C TYR A 42 -10.11 7.63 -12.85
N GLY A 43 -9.62 7.23 -11.68
CA GLY A 43 -8.19 6.98 -11.49
C GLY A 43 -7.88 6.16 -10.25
N THR A 44 -6.60 5.99 -10.01
CA THR A 44 -6.06 5.34 -8.82
C THR A 44 -5.43 6.40 -7.93
N TRP A 45 -5.72 6.30 -6.64
CA TRP A 45 -5.14 7.16 -5.61
C TRP A 45 -4.06 6.39 -4.86
N GLN A 46 -3.00 7.11 -4.50
CA GLN A 46 -1.91 6.59 -3.70
C GLN A 46 -1.33 7.74 -2.87
N VAL A 47 -0.84 7.43 -1.68
CA VAL A 47 0.05 8.29 -0.90
C VAL A 47 1.46 7.74 -1.06
N ALA A 48 2.41 8.60 -1.42
CA ALA A 48 3.77 8.16 -1.71
C ALA A 48 4.79 9.26 -1.38
N TRP A 49 5.99 8.84 -1.00
CA TRP A 49 7.16 9.70 -0.88
C TRP A 49 7.67 10.06 -2.29
N TYR A 50 7.01 11.01 -2.94
CA TYR A 50 7.37 11.48 -4.29
C TYR A 50 8.44 12.57 -4.21
N ALA A 51 8.27 13.55 -3.31
CA ALA A 51 9.28 14.51 -2.92
C ALA A 51 9.87 14.16 -1.54
N ASN A 52 11.11 14.60 -1.28
CA ASN A 52 11.74 14.51 0.04
C ASN A 52 11.25 15.65 0.95
N ASP A 53 9.94 15.72 1.14
CA ASP A 53 9.28 16.71 2.00
C ASP A 53 9.20 16.20 3.46
N TYR A 54 8.45 16.88 4.32
CA TYR A 54 8.25 16.42 5.71
C TYR A 54 7.23 15.27 5.81
N ALA A 55 6.36 15.11 4.81
CA ALA A 55 5.35 14.07 4.79
C ALA A 55 5.10 13.56 3.37
N ALA A 56 4.46 12.40 3.24
CA ALA A 56 4.15 11.80 1.95
C ALA A 56 3.10 12.62 1.16
N ASP A 57 3.23 12.56 -0.16
CA ASP A 57 2.44 13.34 -1.12
C ASP A 57 1.18 12.60 -1.57
N MET A 58 0.17 13.35 -2.01
CA MET A 58 -1.01 12.77 -2.67
C MET A 58 -0.74 12.56 -4.16
N VAL A 59 -0.91 11.33 -4.63
CA VAL A 59 -0.73 10.94 -6.03
C VAL A 59 -2.08 10.53 -6.61
N TYR A 60 -2.44 11.16 -7.73
CA TYR A 60 -3.57 10.74 -8.56
C TYR A 60 -3.07 10.25 -9.92
N ILE A 61 -3.38 8.99 -10.24
CA ILE A 61 -3.13 8.38 -11.54
C ILE A 61 -4.45 8.32 -12.28
N GLN A 62 -4.74 9.32 -13.11
CA GLN A 62 -5.98 9.39 -13.89
C GLN A 62 -5.92 8.43 -15.07
N THR A 63 -6.81 7.43 -15.07
CA THR A 63 -6.78 6.30 -16.02
C THR A 63 -8.01 6.22 -16.91
N GLY A 64 -9.06 6.97 -16.58
CA GLY A 64 -10.28 7.13 -17.36
C GLY A 64 -10.56 8.60 -17.66
N ASN A 65 -11.09 8.88 -18.86
CA ASN A 65 -11.42 10.21 -19.34
C ASN A 65 -10.33 11.30 -19.14
N PRO A 66 -9.03 11.01 -19.34
CA PRO A 66 -8.02 12.04 -19.16
C PRO A 66 -8.13 13.10 -20.25
N SER A 67 -7.95 14.36 -19.86
CA SER A 67 -8.06 15.53 -20.74
C SER A 67 -7.08 15.49 -21.92
N LEU A 68 -5.95 14.80 -21.74
CA LEU A 68 -4.85 14.68 -22.71
C LEU A 68 -4.83 13.35 -23.48
N GLY A 69 -5.82 12.47 -23.29
CA GLY A 69 -5.97 11.22 -24.05
C GLY A 69 -5.02 10.08 -23.67
N ASN A 70 -4.09 10.31 -22.74
CA ASN A 70 -3.17 9.33 -22.13
C ASN A 70 -3.38 9.32 -20.62
N VAL A 71 -2.95 8.26 -19.94
CA VAL A 71 -2.92 8.23 -18.46
C VAL A 71 -2.12 9.44 -17.96
N GLN A 72 -2.65 10.13 -16.95
CA GLN A 72 -2.04 11.32 -16.34
C GLN A 72 -1.61 11.00 -14.91
N VAL A 73 -0.44 11.50 -14.51
CA VAL A 73 0.04 11.42 -13.12
C VAL A 73 0.12 12.84 -12.59
N GLU A 74 -0.58 13.07 -11.49
CA GLU A 74 -0.66 14.34 -10.80
C GLU A 74 -0.21 14.13 -9.35
N VAL A 75 0.62 15.03 -8.82
CA VAL A 75 1.14 14.96 -7.46
C VAL A 75 0.89 16.28 -6.75
N ALA A 76 0.12 16.24 -5.65
CA ALA A 76 -0.03 17.36 -4.73
C ALA A 76 0.90 17.17 -3.53
N SER A 77 1.79 18.13 -3.31
CA SER A 77 2.86 17.97 -2.32
C SER A 77 2.45 18.38 -0.91
N SER A 78 2.89 17.62 0.08
CA SER A 78 2.70 17.94 1.50
C SER A 78 3.44 19.22 1.89
N GLY A 79 4.58 19.53 1.24
CA GLY A 79 5.35 20.76 1.44
C GLY A 79 4.59 22.04 1.05
N TYR A 80 3.52 21.93 0.26
CA TYR A 80 2.60 23.01 -0.06
C TYR A 80 1.21 22.82 0.56
N GLY A 81 1.10 21.97 1.59
CA GLY A 81 -0.17 21.66 2.25
C GLY A 81 -1.20 21.08 1.29
N TYR A 82 -0.79 20.29 0.31
CA TYR A 82 -1.65 19.66 -0.71
C TYR A 82 -2.46 20.61 -1.61
N ASP A 83 -2.23 21.92 -1.54
CA ASP A 83 -2.93 22.95 -2.33
C ASP A 83 -2.27 23.24 -3.69
N TYR A 84 -1.17 22.56 -4.01
CA TYR A 84 -0.40 22.79 -5.23
C TYR A 84 0.07 21.49 -5.87
N LEU A 85 -0.13 21.38 -7.19
CA LEU A 85 0.42 20.29 -7.99
C LEU A 85 1.90 20.55 -8.31
N THR A 86 2.78 19.71 -7.76
CA THR A 86 4.22 19.72 -8.08
C THR A 86 4.52 18.90 -9.33
N LEU A 87 3.63 17.98 -9.70
CA LEU A 87 3.66 17.27 -10.96
C LEU A 87 2.26 17.26 -11.58
N ASP A 88 2.22 17.50 -12.88
CA ASP A 88 1.08 17.24 -13.75
C ASP A 88 1.64 16.86 -15.14
N THR A 89 1.58 15.58 -15.48
CA THR A 89 2.08 15.09 -16.76
C THR A 89 1.25 13.94 -17.29
N ASN A 90 1.05 13.90 -18.61
CA ASN A 90 0.62 12.67 -19.27
C ASN A 90 1.77 11.64 -19.33
N THR A 91 1.45 10.40 -19.63
CA THR A 91 2.40 9.28 -19.64
C THR A 91 2.43 8.64 -21.02
N VAL A 92 3.33 7.67 -21.23
CA VAL A 92 3.36 6.83 -22.43
C VAL A 92 2.16 5.89 -22.53
N PHE A 93 1.42 5.67 -21.45
CA PHE A 93 0.32 4.72 -21.43
C PHE A 93 -0.98 5.30 -21.96
N LEU A 94 -1.73 4.47 -22.69
CA LEU A 94 -3.10 4.76 -23.06
C LEU A 94 -4.03 4.55 -21.86
N PRO A 95 -5.15 5.28 -21.78
CA PRO A 95 -6.13 5.12 -20.70
C PRO A 95 -6.70 3.70 -20.69
N GLY A 96 -6.98 3.17 -19.50
CA GLY A 96 -7.48 1.81 -19.36
C GLY A 96 -7.69 1.37 -17.92
N SER A 97 -8.69 0.50 -17.71
CA SER A 97 -9.11 -0.01 -16.41
C SER A 97 -8.91 -1.53 -16.27
N ASN A 98 -8.00 -2.11 -17.05
CA ASN A 98 -7.74 -3.55 -17.12
C ASN A 98 -6.69 -4.04 -16.11
N GLY A 99 -6.32 -3.21 -15.14
CA GLY A 99 -5.23 -3.50 -14.22
C GLY A 99 -5.20 -2.57 -13.02
N VAL A 100 -4.10 -2.67 -12.28
CA VAL A 100 -3.76 -1.84 -11.13
C VAL A 100 -2.61 -0.90 -11.52
N TRP A 101 -2.65 0.32 -11.01
CA TRP A 101 -1.62 1.33 -11.21
C TRP A 101 -0.96 1.64 -9.87
N GLN A 102 0.34 1.85 -9.86
CA GLN A 102 1.10 2.21 -8.66
C GLN A 102 2.33 3.03 -9.07
N LEU A 103 2.74 3.96 -8.20
CA LEU A 103 4.07 4.56 -8.23
C LEU A 103 5.00 3.84 -7.25
N ALA A 104 6.19 3.46 -7.71
CA ALA A 104 7.28 2.94 -6.88
C ALA A 104 8.62 3.10 -7.60
N ASP A 105 9.71 3.27 -6.86
CA ASP A 105 11.07 3.32 -7.43
C ASP A 105 11.51 1.91 -7.86
N TYR A 106 11.29 1.55 -9.13
CA TYR A 106 11.49 0.18 -9.60
C TYR A 106 12.96 -0.09 -9.94
N ASP A 107 13.67 0.90 -10.52
CA ASP A 107 15.07 0.78 -10.90
C ASP A 107 16.07 1.36 -9.89
N ARG A 108 15.58 1.85 -8.75
CA ARG A 108 16.35 2.39 -7.62
C ARG A 108 17.11 3.67 -8.00
N ASP A 109 16.57 4.48 -8.91
CA ASP A 109 17.16 5.75 -9.32
C ASP A 109 16.75 6.94 -8.44
N GLY A 110 15.86 6.70 -7.47
CA GLY A 110 15.32 7.70 -6.54
C GLY A 110 14.09 8.45 -7.08
N SER A 111 13.64 8.16 -8.30
CA SER A 111 12.41 8.68 -8.88
C SER A 111 11.35 7.58 -8.89
N LEU A 112 10.12 7.90 -8.47
CA LEU A 112 9.05 6.90 -8.54
C LEU A 112 8.64 6.64 -10.00
N ASP A 113 8.73 5.39 -10.43
CA ASP A 113 8.29 4.90 -11.73
C ASP A 113 6.79 4.61 -11.74
N LEU A 114 6.16 4.75 -12.92
CA LEU A 114 4.76 4.39 -13.11
C LEU A 114 4.66 2.92 -13.52
N ILE A 115 4.08 2.12 -12.64
CA ILE A 115 3.90 0.69 -12.84
C ILE A 115 2.44 0.40 -13.18
N TYR A 116 2.24 -0.32 -14.29
CA TYR A 116 0.96 -0.86 -14.70
C TYR A 116 0.96 -2.39 -14.62
N ILE A 117 0.14 -2.93 -13.72
CA ILE A 117 -0.06 -4.37 -13.53
C ILE A 117 -1.38 -4.74 -14.21
N GLN A 118 -1.31 -5.12 -15.48
CA GLN A 118 -2.47 -5.50 -16.25
C GLN A 118 -2.88 -6.94 -15.90
N ASN A 119 -4.07 -7.10 -15.33
CA ASN A 119 -4.57 -8.39 -14.84
C ASN A 119 -5.85 -8.88 -15.55
N ARG A 120 -6.36 -8.10 -16.52
CA ARG A 120 -7.49 -8.44 -17.38
C ARG A 120 -7.19 -8.12 -18.83
N ASN A 121 -7.86 -8.84 -19.74
CA ASN A 121 -7.79 -8.57 -21.18
C ASN A 121 -6.34 -8.46 -21.69
N THR A 122 -5.44 -9.24 -21.08
CA THR A 122 -4.01 -9.32 -21.40
C THR A 122 -3.83 -10.14 -22.67
N ALA A 123 -2.95 -9.71 -23.57
CA ALA A 123 -2.73 -10.41 -24.84
C ALA A 123 -2.13 -11.81 -24.63
N SER A 124 -1.32 -11.99 -23.57
CA SER A 124 -0.67 -13.26 -23.23
C SER A 124 -1.56 -14.26 -22.46
N GLY A 125 -2.69 -13.82 -21.92
CA GLY A 125 -3.45 -14.57 -20.90
C GLY A 125 -2.77 -14.66 -19.52
N LYS A 126 -1.60 -14.02 -19.36
CA LYS A 126 -0.87 -13.85 -18.11
C LYS A 126 -1.01 -12.43 -17.61
N VAL A 127 -0.80 -12.20 -16.32
CA VAL A 127 -0.63 -10.83 -15.79
C VAL A 127 0.59 -10.22 -16.46
N GLU A 128 0.48 -8.99 -16.94
CA GLU A 128 1.55 -8.26 -17.63
C GLU A 128 1.94 -7.03 -16.81
N VAL A 129 3.24 -6.90 -16.51
CA VAL A 129 3.80 -5.74 -15.83
C VAL A 129 4.51 -4.86 -16.84
N ASN A 130 4.15 -3.58 -16.86
CA ASN A 130 4.80 -2.56 -17.66
C ASN A 130 5.26 -1.42 -16.73
N VAL A 131 6.48 -0.93 -16.93
CA VAL A 131 7.06 0.16 -16.10
C VAL A 131 7.47 1.29 -17.03
N ALA A 132 7.06 2.52 -16.70
CA ALA A 132 7.53 3.74 -17.34
C ALA A 132 8.37 4.56 -16.36
N SER A 133 9.55 5.00 -16.81
CA SER A 133 10.54 5.64 -15.94
C SER A 133 10.07 6.99 -15.39
N GLY A 134 10.18 7.18 -14.08
CA GLY A 134 9.94 8.44 -13.37
C GLY A 134 10.91 9.52 -13.82
N ALA A 135 12.21 9.21 -13.95
CA ALA A 135 13.22 10.14 -14.45
C ALA A 135 12.95 10.65 -15.89
N SER A 136 12.17 9.89 -16.67
CA SER A 136 11.73 10.30 -18.01
C SER A 136 10.42 11.11 -18.01
N ASN A 137 9.84 11.44 -16.85
CA ASN A 137 8.45 11.90 -16.69
C ASN A 137 7.44 10.94 -17.35
N TYR A 138 7.64 9.63 -17.12
CA TYR A 138 6.81 8.53 -17.60
C TYR A 138 6.68 8.44 -19.13
N LYS A 139 7.69 8.92 -19.87
CA LYS A 139 7.71 8.90 -21.35
C LYS A 139 8.41 7.68 -21.93
N THR A 140 9.23 7.00 -21.15
CA THR A 140 10.02 5.85 -21.60
C THR A 140 9.60 4.60 -20.85
N LEU A 141 9.16 3.57 -21.59
CA LEU A 141 8.96 2.24 -21.02
C LEU A 141 10.32 1.58 -20.77
N THR A 142 10.55 1.14 -19.54
CA THR A 142 11.79 0.48 -19.10
C THR A 142 11.60 -1.03 -18.90
N LEU A 143 10.37 -1.47 -18.67
CA LEU A 143 10.01 -2.89 -18.58
C LEU A 143 8.69 -3.15 -19.29
N GLN A 144 8.62 -4.28 -20.01
CA GLN A 144 7.38 -4.90 -20.47
C GLN A 144 7.54 -6.41 -20.39
N THR A 145 6.77 -7.07 -19.51
CA THR A 145 6.91 -8.52 -19.30
C THR A 145 5.61 -9.17 -18.86
N GLN A 146 5.34 -10.38 -19.35
CA GLN A 146 4.35 -11.27 -18.74
C GLN A 146 4.90 -11.90 -17.47
N THR A 147 4.08 -12.21 -16.49
CA THR A 147 4.52 -12.82 -15.23
C THR A 147 4.21 -14.32 -15.20
N VAL A 148 4.57 -14.99 -14.11
CA VAL A 148 4.17 -16.39 -13.84
C VAL A 148 2.66 -16.55 -13.67
N PHE A 149 1.95 -15.49 -13.25
CA PHE A 149 0.53 -15.51 -12.91
C PHE A 149 -0.37 -15.50 -14.14
N ASP A 150 -1.39 -16.35 -14.15
CA ASP A 150 -2.52 -16.22 -15.07
C ASP A 150 -3.31 -14.94 -14.78
N ALA A 151 -3.85 -14.32 -15.83
CA ALA A 151 -4.70 -13.14 -15.69
C ALA A 151 -5.91 -13.45 -14.80
N GLN A 152 -6.10 -12.67 -13.73
CA GLN A 152 -7.16 -12.87 -12.75
C GLN A 152 -7.47 -11.62 -11.93
N ILE A 153 -8.65 -11.63 -11.29
CA ILE A 153 -9.20 -10.48 -10.54
C ILE A 153 -9.62 -10.82 -9.11
N ASN A 154 -9.16 -11.95 -8.57
CA ASN A 154 -9.63 -12.47 -7.29
C ASN A 154 -8.86 -11.90 -6.09
N GLY A 155 -8.22 -10.75 -6.24
CA GLY A 155 -7.24 -10.25 -5.31
C GLY A 155 -6.70 -8.86 -5.63
N ARG A 156 -5.75 -8.43 -4.80
CA ARG A 156 -5.02 -7.17 -4.91
C ARG A 156 -3.58 -7.43 -5.35
N TRP A 157 -3.04 -6.50 -6.13
CA TRP A 157 -1.66 -6.53 -6.60
C TRP A 157 -0.89 -5.39 -5.96
N GLN A 158 0.35 -5.64 -5.58
CA GLN A 158 1.24 -4.66 -4.99
C GLN A 158 2.68 -4.93 -5.42
N MET A 159 3.43 -3.86 -5.72
CA MET A 159 4.87 -3.90 -5.90
C MET A 159 5.56 -3.49 -4.60
N ILE A 160 6.40 -4.37 -4.06
CA ILE A 160 7.18 -4.14 -2.83
C ILE A 160 8.38 -5.10 -2.82
N ASP A 161 9.52 -4.67 -2.28
CA ASP A 161 10.67 -5.55 -2.02
C ASP A 161 10.30 -6.51 -0.87
N TYR A 162 9.84 -7.72 -1.23
CA TYR A 162 9.21 -8.62 -0.27
C TYR A 162 10.25 -9.45 0.49
N ASP A 163 11.33 -9.85 -0.19
CA ASP A 163 12.39 -10.68 0.37
C ASP A 163 13.66 -9.92 0.79
N GLY A 164 13.71 -8.61 0.56
CA GLY A 164 14.81 -7.75 0.99
C GLY A 164 16.03 -7.84 0.06
N ASP A 165 15.89 -8.35 -1.15
CA ASP A 165 16.96 -8.31 -2.17
C ASP A 165 17.12 -6.92 -2.82
N GLY A 166 16.20 -6.01 -2.46
CA GLY A 166 16.09 -4.63 -2.91
C GLY A 166 15.26 -4.47 -4.18
N SER A 167 14.92 -5.55 -4.88
CA SER A 167 14.17 -5.50 -6.14
C SER A 167 12.70 -5.57 -5.79
N LEU A 168 11.88 -4.73 -6.40
CA LEU A 168 10.44 -4.84 -6.16
C LEU A 168 9.93 -6.17 -6.71
N ASP A 169 9.30 -6.94 -5.83
CA ASP A 169 8.57 -8.17 -6.16
C ASP A 169 7.12 -7.86 -6.48
N LEU A 170 6.51 -8.73 -7.28
CA LEU A 170 5.07 -8.67 -7.55
C LEU A 170 4.35 -9.55 -6.53
N VAL A 171 3.67 -8.92 -5.59
CA VAL A 171 2.85 -9.60 -4.59
C VAL A 171 1.38 -9.61 -5.01
N TYR A 172 0.78 -10.80 -4.97
CA TYR A 172 -0.65 -11.02 -5.17
C TYR A 172 -1.29 -11.46 -3.85
N ILE A 173 -2.17 -10.61 -3.33
CA ILE A 173 -3.01 -10.91 -2.17
C ILE A 173 -4.35 -11.44 -2.70
N GLN A 174 -4.46 -12.75 -2.83
CA GLN A 174 -5.68 -13.39 -3.30
C GLN A 174 -6.68 -13.47 -2.14
N ASN A 175 -7.75 -12.67 -2.20
CA ASN A 175 -8.73 -12.55 -1.13
C ASN A 175 -10.13 -13.12 -1.50
N SER A 176 -10.25 -13.74 -2.68
CA SER A 176 -11.47 -14.44 -3.12
C SER A 176 -11.13 -15.63 -4.02
N ASN A 177 -12.07 -16.56 -4.20
CA ASN A 177 -11.90 -17.75 -5.05
C ASN A 177 -10.60 -18.53 -4.81
N THR A 178 -10.13 -18.56 -3.56
CA THR A 178 -8.93 -19.26 -3.10
C THR A 178 -9.23 -20.72 -2.84
N ALA A 179 -8.27 -21.62 -3.10
CA ALA A 179 -8.46 -23.05 -2.85
C ALA A 179 -8.63 -23.37 -1.34
N SER A 180 -7.99 -22.55 -0.48
CA SER A 180 -8.04 -22.70 0.97
C SER A 180 -9.26 -22.08 1.66
N ASN A 181 -10.11 -21.33 0.93
CA ASN A 181 -11.13 -20.43 1.50
C ASN A 181 -10.58 -19.39 2.50
N LYS A 182 -9.28 -19.10 2.42
CA LYS A 182 -8.58 -18.10 3.21
C LYS A 182 -7.78 -17.19 2.28
N VAL A 183 -7.38 -16.03 2.75
CA VAL A 183 -6.50 -15.16 1.98
C VAL A 183 -5.17 -15.87 1.74
N GLU A 184 -4.69 -15.85 0.50
CA GLU A 184 -3.41 -16.44 0.06
C GLU A 184 -2.48 -15.34 -0.44
N ILE A 185 -1.22 -15.37 -0.02
CA ILE A 185 -0.16 -14.48 -0.48
C ILE A 185 0.72 -15.23 -1.46
N LYS A 186 0.81 -14.73 -2.69
CA LYS A 186 1.70 -15.28 -3.73
C LYS A 186 2.69 -14.21 -4.16
N VAL A 187 3.97 -14.57 -4.24
CA VAL A 187 5.05 -13.61 -4.56
C VAL A 187 5.81 -14.11 -5.77
N ALA A 188 5.95 -13.26 -6.79
CA ALA A 188 6.83 -13.50 -7.92
C ALA A 188 8.04 -12.57 -7.86
N SER A 189 9.24 -13.15 -7.95
CA SER A 189 10.49 -12.44 -7.70
C SER A 189 10.79 -11.38 -8.77
N GLY A 190 11.08 -10.15 -8.33
CA GLY A 190 11.53 -9.04 -9.15
C GLY A 190 12.87 -9.33 -9.85
N ALA A 191 13.81 -9.96 -9.15
CA ALA A 191 15.10 -10.39 -9.72
C ALA A 191 14.96 -11.38 -10.90
N SER A 192 13.83 -12.11 -10.96
CA SER A 192 13.49 -12.99 -12.08
C SER A 192 12.66 -12.31 -13.18
N SER A 193 12.42 -11.00 -13.10
CA SER A 193 11.39 -10.28 -13.89
C SER A 193 10.01 -10.94 -13.78
N PHE A 194 9.65 -11.33 -12.55
CA PHE A 194 8.38 -11.96 -12.16
C PHE A 194 8.09 -13.32 -12.82
N LYS A 195 9.12 -14.04 -13.24
CA LYS A 195 8.99 -15.36 -13.88
C LYS A 195 9.01 -16.52 -12.88
N THR A 196 9.54 -16.29 -11.70
CA THR A 196 9.65 -17.30 -10.65
C THR A 196 8.76 -16.95 -9.48
N LEU A 197 7.85 -17.88 -9.13
CA LEU A 197 7.07 -17.81 -7.90
C LEU A 197 7.97 -18.24 -6.73
N THR A 198 8.17 -17.36 -5.76
CA THR A 198 9.02 -17.60 -4.56
C THR A 198 8.19 -17.99 -3.35
N ASN A 199 6.95 -17.50 -3.25
CA ASN A 199 6.06 -17.79 -2.13
C ASN A 199 4.64 -18.09 -2.62
N ASP A 200 3.99 -19.04 -1.94
CA ASP A 200 2.55 -19.32 -2.00
C ASP A 200 2.11 -19.73 -0.60
N ILE A 201 1.51 -18.80 0.14
CA ILE A 201 1.27 -18.90 1.58
C ILE A 201 -0.22 -18.71 1.87
N THR A 202 -0.83 -19.69 2.54
CA THR A 202 -2.16 -19.52 3.12
C THR A 202 -2.06 -18.82 4.47
N THR A 203 -2.82 -17.76 4.66
CA THR A 203 -2.80 -16.96 5.90
C THR A 203 -3.83 -17.45 6.93
N SER A 204 -3.86 -16.83 8.11
CA SER A 204 -4.92 -17.04 9.10
C SER A 204 -6.26 -16.39 8.73
N PHE A 205 -6.27 -15.39 7.84
CA PHE A 205 -7.45 -14.60 7.50
C PHE A 205 -8.46 -15.37 6.64
N SER A 206 -9.73 -15.22 7.00
CA SER A 206 -10.85 -15.58 6.12
C SER A 206 -10.90 -14.64 4.92
N ILE A 207 -11.38 -15.14 3.78
CA ILE A 207 -11.71 -14.28 2.63
C ILE A 207 -12.73 -13.21 3.01
N GLY A 208 -12.60 -12.01 2.43
CA GLY A 208 -13.44 -10.86 2.72
C GLY A 208 -13.19 -9.69 1.76
N ASN A 209 -14.25 -8.93 1.49
CA ASN A 209 -14.27 -7.79 0.55
C ASN A 209 -14.72 -6.48 1.22
N ASP A 210 -14.74 -6.45 2.54
CA ASP A 210 -15.22 -5.31 3.34
C ASP A 210 -14.09 -4.34 3.72
N GLY A 211 -13.00 -4.35 2.96
CA GLY A 211 -11.75 -3.71 3.33
C GLY A 211 -10.68 -3.71 2.24
N THR A 212 -9.58 -3.04 2.56
CA THR A 212 -8.35 -3.02 1.74
C THR A 212 -7.27 -3.87 2.37
N TRP A 213 -6.58 -4.64 1.52
CA TRP A 213 -5.44 -5.47 1.90
C TRP A 213 -4.15 -4.80 1.43
N GLN A 214 -3.10 -4.86 2.25
CA GLN A 214 -1.79 -4.30 1.93
C GLN A 214 -0.68 -5.10 2.60
N ILE A 215 0.42 -5.33 1.88
CA ILE A 215 1.67 -5.81 2.46
C ILE A 215 2.46 -4.61 3.00
N VAL A 216 2.91 -4.71 4.24
CA VAL A 216 3.56 -3.61 4.96
C VAL A 216 4.70 -4.11 5.83
N ASN A 217 5.72 -3.29 6.06
CA ASN A 217 6.77 -3.58 7.05
C ASN A 217 6.37 -2.98 8.42
N TYR A 218 5.32 -3.51 9.05
CA TYR A 218 4.70 -2.90 10.24
C TYR A 218 5.67 -2.80 11.42
N ALA A 219 6.49 -3.83 11.62
CA ALA A 219 7.48 -3.87 12.70
C ALA A 219 8.82 -3.18 12.34
N ASN A 220 8.92 -2.54 11.18
CA ASN A 220 10.13 -1.95 10.60
C ASN A 220 11.39 -2.85 10.74
N ASN A 221 11.25 -4.15 10.48
CA ASN A 221 12.29 -5.15 10.71
C ASN A 221 12.66 -5.95 9.45
N GLY A 222 12.08 -5.58 8.30
CA GLY A 222 12.32 -6.22 7.01
C GLY A 222 11.46 -7.46 6.76
N ASN A 223 10.69 -7.93 7.74
CA ASN A 223 9.66 -8.95 7.50
C ASN A 223 8.37 -8.26 7.06
N MET A 224 7.87 -8.65 5.90
CA MET A 224 6.64 -8.10 5.37
C MET A 224 5.41 -8.73 6.04
N ASP A 225 4.62 -7.92 6.72
CA ASP A 225 3.37 -8.28 7.39
C ASP A 225 2.16 -8.00 6.47
N LEU A 226 1.02 -8.62 6.78
CA LEU A 226 -0.25 -8.40 6.07
C LEU A 226 -1.17 -7.51 6.89
N ALA A 227 -1.51 -6.35 6.33
CA ALA A 227 -2.52 -5.45 6.85
C ALA A 227 -3.88 -5.68 6.19
N TYR A 228 -4.93 -5.68 6.99
CA TYR A 228 -6.32 -5.57 6.56
C TYR A 228 -6.96 -4.35 7.22
N ILE A 229 -7.40 -3.40 6.38
CA ILE A 229 -8.11 -2.19 6.77
C ILE A 229 -9.58 -2.45 6.43
N GLN A 230 -10.35 -2.94 7.41
CA GLN A 230 -11.77 -3.18 7.22
C GLN A 230 -12.52 -1.86 7.38
N ASN A 231 -13.13 -1.36 6.31
CA ASN A 231 -13.74 -0.04 6.28
C ASN A 231 -15.28 -0.04 6.24
N ILE A 232 -15.88 -1.21 6.04
CA ILE A 232 -17.34 -1.43 6.12
C ILE A 232 -17.66 -2.73 6.87
N ASN A 233 -18.93 -2.89 7.30
CA ASN A 233 -19.41 -4.10 7.98
C ASN A 233 -18.58 -4.49 9.23
N THR A 234 -17.94 -3.52 9.87
CA THR A 234 -17.10 -3.68 11.07
C THR A 234 -17.96 -3.90 12.31
N SER A 235 -17.44 -4.63 13.29
CA SER A 235 -18.15 -4.91 14.54
C SER A 235 -18.23 -3.71 15.48
N SER A 236 -17.23 -2.82 15.43
CA SER A 236 -17.13 -1.62 16.27
C SER A 236 -17.94 -0.43 15.76
N GLY A 237 -18.31 -0.41 14.48
CA GLY A 237 -18.88 0.75 13.80
C GLY A 237 -17.82 1.78 13.33
N TYR A 238 -16.54 1.46 13.50
CA TYR A 238 -15.39 2.24 13.07
C TYR A 238 -14.52 1.37 12.16
N VAL A 239 -13.69 2.00 11.33
CA VAL A 239 -12.68 1.30 10.53
C VAL A 239 -11.76 0.52 11.45
N GLU A 240 -11.54 -0.76 11.15
CA GLU A 240 -10.72 -1.68 11.96
C GLU A 240 -9.44 -2.05 11.20
N VAL A 241 -8.29 -1.87 11.83
CA VAL A 241 -6.98 -2.28 11.28
C VAL A 241 -6.54 -3.56 11.98
N THR A 242 -6.23 -4.60 11.21
CA THR A 242 -5.63 -5.84 11.71
C THR A 242 -4.33 -6.13 10.96
N ILE A 243 -3.25 -6.39 11.71
CA ILE A 243 -1.94 -6.77 11.20
C ILE A 243 -1.64 -8.22 11.58
N VAL A 244 -1.25 -9.03 10.60
CA VAL A 244 -0.84 -10.42 10.79
C VAL A 244 0.61 -10.60 10.35
N SER A 245 1.42 -11.22 11.22
CA SER A 245 2.87 -11.20 11.07
C SER A 245 3.39 -12.11 9.97
N GLY A 246 4.17 -11.57 9.05
CA GLY A 246 4.89 -12.33 8.01
C GLY A 246 5.92 -13.31 8.60
N ALA A 247 6.61 -12.91 9.67
CA ALA A 247 7.58 -13.76 10.37
C ALA A 247 6.94 -15.04 10.97
N SER A 248 5.64 -14.99 11.26
CA SER A 248 4.85 -16.17 11.69
C SER A 248 4.33 -17.03 10.52
N GLY A 249 4.66 -16.68 9.27
CA GLY A 249 4.02 -17.24 8.09
C GLY A 249 2.57 -16.78 7.93
N TYR A 250 2.25 -15.56 8.35
CA TYR A 250 0.91 -14.98 8.38
C TYR A 250 -0.10 -15.72 9.28
N GLN A 251 0.34 -16.26 10.41
CA GLN A 251 -0.49 -17.05 11.32
C GLN A 251 -0.81 -16.36 12.63
N THR A 252 -0.05 -15.34 13.03
CA THR A 252 -0.21 -14.63 14.30
C THR A 252 -0.61 -13.18 14.05
N THR A 253 -1.79 -12.79 14.56
CA THR A 253 -2.18 -11.38 14.64
C THR A 253 -1.31 -10.66 15.66
N VAL A 254 -0.71 -9.55 15.25
CA VAL A 254 0.16 -8.72 16.10
C VAL A 254 -0.47 -7.37 16.45
N GLN A 255 -1.47 -6.92 15.68
CA GLN A 255 -2.30 -5.75 15.99
C GLN A 255 -3.72 -6.01 15.52
N SER A 256 -4.72 -5.61 16.30
CA SER A 256 -6.12 -5.52 15.87
C SER A 256 -6.82 -4.44 16.68
N VAL A 257 -7.26 -3.37 16.02
CA VAL A 257 -7.76 -2.17 16.69
C VAL A 257 -8.85 -1.49 15.86
N ALA A 258 -9.89 -0.98 16.54
CA ALA A 258 -10.82 -0.04 15.94
C ALA A 258 -10.18 1.36 15.95
N THR A 259 -10.25 2.07 14.85
CA THR A 259 -9.58 3.37 14.68
C THR A 259 -10.54 4.52 15.03
N THR A 260 -10.03 5.74 15.00
CA THR A 260 -10.83 6.96 15.16
C THR A 260 -11.77 7.24 13.96
N PHE A 261 -11.62 6.53 12.85
CA PHE A 261 -12.44 6.73 11.65
C PHE A 261 -13.76 5.96 11.72
N SER A 262 -14.88 6.65 11.48
CA SER A 262 -16.14 5.96 11.21
C SER A 262 -16.07 5.16 9.90
N VAL A 263 -16.88 4.11 9.78
CA VAL A 263 -16.96 3.32 8.54
C VAL A 263 -17.28 4.19 7.32
N GLU A 264 -16.48 4.04 6.26
CA GLU A 264 -16.62 4.82 5.02
C GLU A 264 -15.91 4.12 3.83
N ASP A 265 -16.52 4.14 2.65
CA ASP A 265 -16.07 3.45 1.43
C ASP A 265 -16.00 4.33 0.17
N ASN A 266 -16.05 5.66 0.33
CA ASN A 266 -16.01 6.64 -0.76
C ASN A 266 -14.60 7.19 -1.04
N GLY A 267 -13.57 6.36 -0.85
CA GLY A 267 -12.17 6.77 -0.91
C GLY A 267 -11.18 5.61 -0.93
N THR A 268 -9.90 5.95 -0.76
CA THR A 268 -8.78 4.99 -0.74
C THR A 268 -8.10 4.99 0.62
N TRP A 269 -7.96 3.80 1.19
CA TRP A 269 -7.23 3.56 2.43
C TRP A 269 -5.83 3.06 2.13
N GLN A 270 -4.84 3.57 2.86
CA GLN A 270 -3.45 3.13 2.77
C GLN A 270 -2.76 3.24 4.12
N MET A 271 -1.93 2.26 4.44
CA MET A 271 -0.94 2.36 5.50
C MET A 271 0.42 2.76 4.92
N ILE A 272 1.02 3.79 5.49
CA ILE A 272 2.33 4.31 5.10
C ILE A 272 2.89 5.10 6.28
N ASP A 273 4.21 5.07 6.45
CA ASP A 273 4.91 6.00 7.34
C ASP A 273 4.81 7.39 6.70
N TRP A 274 3.78 8.16 7.10
CA TRP A 274 3.37 9.36 6.39
C TRP A 274 4.24 10.55 6.78
N ASP A 275 4.71 10.64 8.02
CA ASP A 275 5.57 11.72 8.52
C ASP A 275 7.03 11.30 8.79
N ASN A 276 7.41 10.09 8.38
CA ASN A 276 8.76 9.54 8.50
C ASN A 276 9.23 9.40 9.97
N ASP A 277 8.30 9.07 10.87
CA ASP A 277 8.57 8.80 12.28
C ASP A 277 8.97 7.33 12.55
N GLY A 278 8.89 6.47 11.52
CA GLY A 278 9.21 5.05 11.58
C GLY A 278 8.03 4.16 11.99
N LEU A 279 6.85 4.73 12.19
CA LEU A 279 5.58 4.04 12.42
C LEU A 279 4.70 4.18 11.18
N LEU A 280 3.88 3.17 10.90
CA LEU A 280 2.89 3.30 9.83
C LEU A 280 1.69 4.08 10.35
N ASP A 281 1.27 5.10 9.62
CA ASP A 281 0.04 5.84 9.82
C ASP A 281 -1.09 5.25 8.97
N LEU A 282 -2.34 5.51 9.38
CA LEU A 282 -3.50 5.19 8.58
C LEU A 282 -3.96 6.44 7.82
N VAL A 283 -3.80 6.41 6.50
CA VAL A 283 -4.19 7.50 5.61
C VAL A 283 -5.45 7.14 4.83
N TYR A 284 -6.39 8.08 4.78
CA TYR A 284 -7.60 7.99 3.99
C TYR A 284 -7.69 9.16 3.01
N LEU A 285 -7.73 8.84 1.72
CA LEU A 285 -8.00 9.80 0.65
C LEU A 285 -9.48 9.71 0.31
N LYS A 286 -10.25 10.69 0.77
CA LYS A 286 -11.70 10.75 0.57
C LYS A 286 -12.02 11.44 -0.75
N VAL A 287 -12.56 10.68 -1.71
CA VAL A 287 -12.66 11.13 -3.11
C VAL A 287 -14.08 11.45 -3.56
N GLN A 288 -15.09 11.15 -2.75
CA GLN A 288 -16.49 11.54 -2.95
C GLN A 288 -17.11 12.00 -1.61
N ASP A 289 -18.33 12.55 -1.67
CA ASP A 289 -19.06 13.09 -0.51
C ASP A 289 -18.26 14.09 0.34
N THR A 290 -17.45 14.92 -0.33
CA THR A 290 -16.72 16.04 0.27
C THR A 290 -17.33 17.39 -0.16
N PRO A 291 -16.97 18.51 0.49
CA PRO A 291 -17.41 19.86 0.11
C PRO A 291 -16.87 20.41 -1.22
N GLY A 292 -16.18 19.61 -2.04
CA GLY A 292 -15.77 19.98 -3.40
C GLY A 292 -14.36 19.59 -3.81
N THR A 293 -13.52 19.15 -2.88
CA THR A 293 -12.14 18.70 -3.14
C THR A 293 -11.91 17.31 -2.57
N VAL A 294 -10.96 16.55 -3.12
CA VAL A 294 -10.47 15.35 -2.47
C VAL A 294 -9.81 15.75 -1.16
N GLU A 295 -10.11 15.04 -0.08
CA GLU A 295 -9.55 15.31 1.24
C GLU A 295 -8.55 14.23 1.63
N ILE A 296 -7.47 14.64 2.30
CA ILE A 296 -6.55 13.73 2.99
C ILE A 296 -6.85 13.77 4.48
N HIS A 297 -6.93 12.57 5.06
CA HIS A 297 -7.13 12.37 6.48
C HIS A 297 -6.08 11.40 6.99
N VAL A 298 -5.40 11.73 8.08
CA VAL A 298 -4.32 10.92 8.66
C VAL A 298 -4.60 10.67 10.13
N ALA A 299 -4.63 9.41 10.53
CA ALA A 299 -4.53 9.03 11.94
C ALA A 299 -3.17 8.43 12.22
N SER A 300 -2.49 8.97 13.24
CA SER A 300 -1.10 8.61 13.52
C SER A 300 -0.97 7.18 14.04
N GLY A 301 0.07 6.48 13.62
CA GLY A 301 0.50 5.19 14.17
C GLY A 301 1.01 5.29 15.61
N TYR A 302 1.38 6.49 16.05
CA TYR A 302 1.86 6.73 17.41
C TYR A 302 0.75 6.60 18.47
N ASP A 303 1.08 5.94 19.58
CA ASP A 303 0.21 5.80 20.74
C ASP A 303 0.41 6.95 21.73
N TYR A 304 -0.34 8.03 21.52
CA TYR A 304 -0.29 9.19 22.43
C TYR A 304 -0.80 8.88 23.85
N SER A 305 -1.37 7.71 24.12
CA SER A 305 -1.68 7.31 25.51
C SER A 305 -0.43 6.99 26.32
N LEU A 306 0.72 6.76 25.67
CA LEU A 306 2.01 6.51 26.32
C LEU A 306 2.67 7.78 26.87
N ASP A 307 2.18 8.96 26.51
CA ASP A 307 2.70 10.25 26.96
C ASP A 307 2.22 10.66 28.37
N TYR A 308 1.24 9.94 28.93
CA TYR A 308 0.55 10.27 30.19
C TYR A 308 0.63 9.14 31.22
#